data_AF-A0A0N8PR92-F1
#
_entry.id   AF-A0A0N8PR92-F1
#
_cell.length_a   1.000
_cell.length_b   1.000
_cell.length_c   1.000
_cell.angle_alpha   90.00
_cell.angle_beta   90.00
_cell.angle_gamma   90.00
#
_symmetry.space_group_name_H-M   'P 1'
#
loop_
_entity.id
_entity.type
_entity.pdbx_description
1 polymer ?
#
loop_
_entity_poly.entity_id
_entity_poly.type
_entity_poly.pdbx_seq_one_letter_code
_entity_poly.pdbx_strand_id
1 'polypeptide(L)'
;QLPGTSNDAGFLMANLRSGELPSATRAVVLSDSNCQPDAEGISHCLNDLQIGSSVITVQHHHNMQAVPCLSPGETVQIIALAAYQG
;
A
#
# COMPACT_ATOMS: atom_id res chain seq x y z
N GLN A 1 -9.42 -12.97 -0.30
CA GLN A 1 -8.09 -13.25 -0.89
C GLN A 1 -7.14 -12.25 -0.28
N LEU A 2 -6.09 -12.71 0.39
CA LEU A 2 -5.06 -11.83 0.95
C LEU A 2 -4.23 -11.16 -0.16
N PRO A 3 -3.58 -10.02 0.12
CA PRO A 3 -3.76 -9.19 1.31
C PRO A 3 -5.18 -8.61 1.45
N GLY A 4 -5.65 -8.53 2.69
CA GLY A 4 -6.99 -8.04 3.03
C GLY A 4 -7.09 -6.52 2.98
N THR A 5 -8.32 -6.01 3.12
CA THR A 5 -8.59 -4.57 3.24
C THR A 5 -8.05 -4.04 4.57
N SER A 6 -7.23 -2.99 4.51
CA SER A 6 -6.73 -2.29 5.70
C SER A 6 -7.89 -1.69 6.47
N ASN A 7 -7.88 -1.82 7.81
CA ASN A 7 -8.92 -1.35 8.71
C ASN A 7 -8.33 -0.75 10.00
N ASP A 8 -9.20 -0.38 10.93
CA ASP A 8 -8.90 0.24 12.23
C ASP A 8 -8.15 -0.67 13.21
N ALA A 9 -7.98 -1.97 12.91
CA ALA A 9 -7.14 -2.87 13.70
C ALA A 9 -5.63 -2.56 13.57
N GLY A 10 -5.25 -1.63 12.69
CA GLY A 10 -3.90 -1.08 12.60
C GLY A 10 -2.95 -1.79 11.64
N PHE A 11 -3.41 -2.79 10.88
CA PHE A 11 -2.62 -3.44 9.85
C PHE A 11 -2.86 -2.80 8.48
N LEU A 12 -1.82 -2.18 7.91
CA LEU A 12 -1.82 -1.71 6.53
C LEU A 12 -1.37 -2.84 5.60
N MET A 13 -2.22 -3.16 4.63
CA MET A 13 -2.06 -4.28 3.72
C MET A 13 -2.18 -3.78 2.28
N ALA A 14 -1.24 -4.14 1.43
CA ALA A 14 -1.24 -3.77 0.02
C ALA A 14 -0.80 -4.94 -0.86
N ASN A 15 -1.39 -5.04 -2.05
CA ASN A 15 -0.99 -6.01 -3.07
C ASN A 15 0.14 -5.44 -3.92
N LEU A 16 1.22 -6.19 -4.10
CA LEU A 16 2.20 -5.87 -5.14
C LEU A 16 1.55 -6.08 -6.53
N ARG A 17 1.60 -5.06 -7.38
CA ARG A 17 1.08 -5.11 -8.76
C ARG A 17 2.19 -5.14 -9.80
N SER A 18 3.33 -4.49 -9.53
CA SER A 18 4.49 -4.48 -10.40
C SER A 18 5.79 -4.26 -9.62
N GLY A 19 6.89 -4.74 -10.17
CA GLY A 19 8.24 -4.67 -9.60
C GLY A 19 8.53 -5.80 -8.62
N GLU A 20 9.71 -5.73 -7.99
CA GLU A 20 10.17 -6.70 -7.01
C GLU A 20 10.50 -6.01 -5.70
N LEU A 21 10.05 -6.58 -4.59
CA LEU A 21 10.38 -6.10 -3.25
C LEU A 21 11.58 -6.92 -2.73
N PRO A 22 12.78 -6.31 -2.60
CA PRO A 22 13.99 -7.07 -2.27
C PRO A 22 14.02 -7.57 -0.81
N SER A 23 13.57 -6.74 0.14
CA SER A 23 13.47 -7.05 1.58
C SER A 23 12.70 -5.93 2.28
N ALA A 24 12.55 -6.00 3.61
CA ALA A 24 11.96 -4.92 4.38
C ALA A 24 12.74 -3.62 4.12
N THR A 25 12.07 -2.60 3.58
CA THR A 25 12.71 -1.40 3.08
C THR A 25 11.83 -0.17 3.24
N ARG A 26 12.48 1.01 3.34
CA ARG A 26 11.78 2.29 3.30
C ARG A 26 11.48 2.65 1.85
N ALA A 27 10.30 3.20 1.62
CA ALA A 27 9.91 3.70 0.32
C ALA A 27 9.28 5.08 0.42
N VAL A 28 9.42 5.87 -0.64
CA VAL A 28 8.72 7.16 -0.78
C VAL A 28 7.54 6.97 -1.71
N VAL A 29 6.36 7.42 -1.30
CA VAL A 29 5.16 7.41 -2.14
C VAL A 29 5.33 8.48 -3.23
N LEU A 30 5.26 8.06 -4.50
CA LEU A 30 5.39 8.94 -5.66
C LEU A 30 4.04 9.39 -6.20
N SER A 31 3.02 8.53 -6.10
CA SER A 31 1.70 8.78 -6.68
C SER A 31 0.58 8.18 -5.83
N ASP A 32 -0.61 8.75 -5.96
CA ASP A 32 -1.88 8.24 -5.47
C ASP A 32 -2.92 8.32 -6.59
N SER A 33 -3.35 7.17 -7.10
CA SER A 33 -4.30 7.10 -8.21
C SER A 33 -5.37 6.06 -7.93
N ASN A 34 -6.53 6.15 -8.58
CA ASN A 34 -7.66 5.24 -8.32
C ASN A 34 -8.11 5.19 -6.85
N CYS A 35 -8.10 6.36 -6.20
CA CYS A 35 -8.36 6.47 -4.77
C CYS A 35 -9.83 6.71 -4.39
N GLN A 36 -10.70 6.98 -5.37
CA GLN A 36 -12.13 7.11 -5.13
C GLN A 36 -12.66 5.79 -4.55
N PRO A 37 -13.46 5.84 -3.47
CA PRO A 37 -13.99 4.63 -2.87
C PRO A 37 -15.09 4.02 -3.75
N ASP A 38 -15.25 2.71 -3.66
CA ASP A 38 -16.38 1.98 -4.23
C ASP A 38 -17.68 2.23 -3.44
N ALA A 39 -18.75 1.51 -3.80
CA ALA A 39 -20.06 1.65 -3.16
C ALA A 39 -20.04 1.23 -1.68
N GLU A 40 -19.07 0.41 -1.28
CA GLU A 40 -18.83 -0.07 0.06
C GLU A 40 -17.92 0.85 0.88
N GLY A 41 -17.42 1.95 0.28
CA GLY A 41 -16.51 2.90 0.94
C GLY A 41 -15.05 2.46 0.93
N ILE A 42 -14.70 1.44 0.14
CA ILE A 42 -13.36 0.89 0.03
C ILE A 42 -12.63 1.54 -1.14
N SER A 43 -11.48 2.15 -0.84
CA SER A 43 -10.56 2.62 -1.87
C SER A 43 -9.69 1.47 -2.38
N HIS A 44 -9.31 1.56 -3.65
CA HIS A 44 -8.39 0.64 -4.30
C HIS A 44 -7.19 1.41 -4.89
N CYS A 45 -6.70 2.40 -4.14
CA CYS A 45 -5.58 3.27 -4.52
C CYS A 45 -4.43 2.46 -5.10
N LEU A 46 -3.93 2.90 -6.24
CA LEU A 46 -2.65 2.49 -6.81
C LEU A 46 -1.61 3.53 -6.43
N ASN A 47 -0.53 3.07 -5.83
CA ASN A 47 0.60 3.91 -5.42
C ASN A 47 1.88 3.39 -6.06
N ASP A 48 2.61 4.27 -6.73
CA ASP A 48 4.00 4.01 -7.10
C ASP A 48 4.90 4.39 -5.93
N LEU A 49 5.80 3.49 -5.56
CA LEU A 49 6.67 3.63 -4.40
C LEU A 49 8.14 3.52 -4.86
N GLN A 50 8.94 4.54 -4.53
CA GLN A 50 10.35 4.57 -4.81
C GLN A 50 11.16 3.86 -3.73
N ILE A 51 11.99 2.90 -4.14
CA ILE A 51 12.92 2.16 -3.28
C ILE A 51 14.32 2.28 -3.90
N GLY A 52 15.15 3.17 -3.35
CA GLY A 52 16.45 3.49 -3.96
C GLY A 52 16.28 3.99 -5.40
N SER A 53 16.85 3.28 -6.36
CA SER A 53 16.72 3.55 -7.81
C SER A 53 15.56 2.81 -8.49
N SER A 54 14.81 1.99 -7.76
CA SER A 54 13.72 1.17 -8.29
C SER A 54 12.36 1.77 -7.93
N VAL A 55 11.34 1.47 -8.74
CA VAL A 55 9.94 1.81 -8.47
C VAL A 55 9.13 0.52 -8.48
N ILE A 56 8.23 0.39 -7.49
CA ILE A 56 7.23 -0.67 -7.46
C ILE A 56 5.83 -0.03 -7.47
N THR A 57 4.83 -0.76 -7.94
CA THR A 57 3.44 -0.34 -7.84
C THR A 57 2.71 -1.26 -6.88
N VAL A 58 2.03 -0.68 -5.89
CA VAL A 58 1.16 -1.43 -4.98
C VAL A 58 -0.28 -0.97 -5.13
N GLN A 59 -1.21 -1.86 -4.82
CA GLN A 59 -2.62 -1.52 -4.64
C GLN A 59 -2.99 -1.60 -3.17
N HIS A 60 -3.34 -0.46 -2.59
CA HIS A 60 -3.71 -0.32 -1.19
C HIS A 60 -5.23 -0.33 -1.05
N HIS A 61 -5.77 -1.48 -0.65
CA HIS A 61 -7.18 -1.62 -0.33
C HIS A 61 -7.43 -1.15 1.10
N HIS A 62 -8.32 -0.18 1.29
CA HIS A 62 -8.61 0.36 2.62
C HIS A 62 -9.99 1.00 2.71
N ASN A 63 -10.62 0.88 3.87
CA ASN A 63 -11.85 1.63 4.16
C ASN A 63 -11.49 3.10 4.41
N MET A 64 -11.96 4.01 3.55
CA MET A 64 -11.61 5.43 3.62
C MET A 64 -12.15 6.14 4.88
N GLN A 65 -13.12 5.56 5.58
CA GLN A 65 -13.61 6.10 6.86
C GLN A 65 -12.67 5.78 8.03
N ALA A 66 -11.81 4.77 7.89
CA ALA A 66 -10.94 4.27 8.96
C ALA A 66 -9.46 4.50 8.70
N VAL A 67 -9.03 4.40 7.44
CA VAL A 67 -7.63 4.43 7.03
C VAL A 67 -7.48 5.45 5.90
N PRO A 68 -6.59 6.44 6.03
CA PRO A 68 -6.35 7.40 4.95
C PRO A 68 -5.56 6.75 3.79
N CYS A 69 -5.66 7.36 2.62
CA CYS A 69 -4.80 7.02 1.49
C CYS A 69 -3.33 7.31 1.80
N LEU A 70 -2.42 6.60 1.11
CA LEU A 70 -1.01 6.98 1.05
C LEU A 70 -0.85 8.19 0.13
N SER A 71 -0.23 9.26 0.61
CA SER A 71 -0.10 10.52 -0.13
C SER A 71 1.30 10.69 -0.74
N PRO A 72 1.44 11.34 -1.91
CA PRO A 72 2.74 11.63 -2.51
C PRO A 72 3.67 12.39 -1.54
N GLY A 73 4.92 11.95 -1.44
CA GLY A 73 5.94 12.48 -0.53
C GLY A 73 6.01 11.80 0.84
N GLU A 74 5.02 10.98 1.21
CA GLU A 74 5.08 10.19 2.43
C GLU A 74 6.19 9.14 2.37
N THR A 75 6.81 8.87 3.52
CA THR A 75 7.75 7.76 3.67
C THR A 75 7.08 6.62 4.42
N VAL A 76 7.05 5.44 3.81
CA VAL A 76 6.48 4.22 4.40
C VAL A 76 7.56 3.16 4.62
N GLN A 77 7.33 2.29 5.59
CA GLN A 77 8.10 1.06 5.75
C GLN A 77 7.32 -0.09 5.13
N ILE A 78 7.90 -0.76 4.14
CA ILE A 78 7.31 -1.91 3.48
C ILE A 78 7.99 -3.17 3.99
N ILE A 79 7.20 -4.21 4.25
CA ILE A 79 7.67 -5.55 4.57
C ILE A 79 6.84 -6.58 3.79
N ALA A 80 7.47 -7.66 3.32
CA ALA A 80 6.75 -8.75 2.70
C ALA A 80 5.87 -9.46 3.74
N LEU A 81 4.66 -9.90 3.35
CA LEU A 81 3.73 -10.56 4.27
C LEU A 81 4.36 -11.77 4.98
N ALA A 82 5.14 -12.58 4.27
CA ALA A 82 5.84 -13.72 4.85
C ALA A 82 6.84 -13.31 5.96
N ALA A 83 7.50 -12.15 5.80
CA ALA A 83 8.41 -11.62 6.81
C ALA A 83 7.67 -10.95 7.99
N TYR A 84 6.43 -10.49 7.77
CA TYR A 84 5.58 -9.97 8.84
C TYR A 84 4.98 -11.10 9.71
N GLN A 85 4.72 -12.27 9.12
CA GLN A 85 4.11 -13.42 9.79
C GLN A 85 5.09 -14.36 10.50
N GLY A 86 6.40 -14.24 10.20
CA GLY A 86 7.47 -15.00 10.86
C GLY A 86 7.98 -14.30 12.11
#